data_AF-A0A7S4JEV3-F1
#
_entry.id   AF-A0A7S4JEV3-F1
#
_cell.length_a   1.000
_cell.length_b   1.000
_cell.length_c   1.000
_cell.angle_alpha   90.00
_cell.angle_beta   90.00
_cell.angle_gamma   90.00
#
_symmetry.space_group_name_H-M   'P 1'
#
loop_
_entity.id
_entity.type
_entity.pdbx_description
1 polymer ?
#
loop_
_entity_poly.entity_id
_entity_poly.type
_entity_poly.pdbx_seq_one_letter_code
_entity_poly.pdbx_strand_id
1 'polypeptide(L)'
;SGIHEGAVVEKGTFDELMAVGDGGAFYALAKKQQEMAARDGEMMASAQQQSNEAVGVHVGAAGNPRRKRTKSGDKNTATSSEEEEEEKEEEKLPDYKKRIIAMQKGSLWCFGIGFLFAVGSGGIPLFAFVNIPELFAAMFQLSASDVRNDTLLWSSIMLGICGLSICTFTLDALFFGIAANRLTGKLRKHAMQAFLRQDMGFFDEDDNSASDLMMFLSEKVTLIENLTGGSMQPIIRLITCLCTMIVLVFVYGPWQLGLALFVALPMIVGVMTALMNVIVP
;
A
#
# COMPACT_ATOMS: atom_id res chain seq x y z
N SER A 1 -20.77 19.17 -35.89
CA SER A 1 -21.00 20.63 -35.80
C SER A 1 -19.97 21.19 -34.83
N GLY A 2 -19.09 22.08 -35.27
CA GLY A 2 -18.16 22.80 -34.40
C GLY A 2 -18.86 24.01 -33.77
N ILE A 3 -18.79 24.13 -32.44
CA ILE A 3 -19.40 25.22 -31.69
C ILE A 3 -18.25 25.99 -31.02
N HIS A 4 -18.17 27.30 -31.30
CA HIS A 4 -17.23 28.21 -30.66
C HIS A 4 -18.04 29.41 -30.15
N GLU A 5 -17.92 29.72 -28.85
CA GLU A 5 -18.65 30.83 -28.19
C GLU A 5 -20.19 30.80 -28.33
N GLY A 6 -20.79 29.60 -28.40
CA GLY A 6 -22.25 29.45 -28.45
C GLY A 6 -22.90 29.75 -29.80
N ALA A 7 -22.11 30.08 -30.83
CA ALA A 7 -22.56 30.15 -32.22
C ALA A 7 -22.11 28.89 -32.99
N VAL A 8 -22.94 28.43 -33.91
CA VAL A 8 -22.59 27.29 -34.78
C VAL A 8 -21.69 27.80 -35.90
N VAL A 9 -20.40 27.55 -35.79
CA VAL A 9 -19.38 28.05 -36.72
C VAL A 9 -19.13 27.08 -37.87
N GLU A 10 -19.31 25.77 -37.65
CA GLU A 10 -19.05 24.75 -38.67
C GLU A 10 -20.13 23.65 -38.66
N LYS A 11 -20.73 23.38 -39.83
CA LYS A 11 -21.66 22.26 -40.06
C LYS A 11 -21.17 21.43 -41.26
N GLY A 12 -21.03 20.13 -41.05
CA GLY A 12 -20.56 19.19 -42.07
C GLY A 12 -20.57 17.76 -41.52
N THR A 13 -20.14 16.81 -42.35
CA THR A 13 -20.01 15.39 -42.01
C THR A 13 -18.73 15.16 -41.19
N PHE A 14 -18.66 14.09 -40.38
CA PHE A 14 -17.51 13.85 -39.47
C PHE A 14 -16.15 13.87 -40.21
N ASP A 15 -16.07 13.19 -41.36
CA ASP A 15 -14.85 13.15 -42.17
C ASP A 15 -14.47 14.51 -42.78
N GLU A 16 -15.49 15.32 -43.10
CA GLU A 16 -15.31 16.65 -43.67
C GLU A 16 -14.76 17.63 -42.61
N LEU A 17 -15.24 17.52 -41.36
CA LEU A 17 -14.78 18.33 -40.22
C LEU A 17 -13.38 17.92 -39.72
N MET A 18 -12.98 16.66 -39.92
CA MET A 18 -11.61 16.19 -39.68
C MET A 18 -10.64 16.64 -40.77
N ALA A 19 -11.11 16.79 -42.01
CA ALA A 19 -10.30 17.22 -43.16
C ALA A 19 -9.98 18.72 -43.15
N VAL A 20 -10.70 19.55 -42.38
CA VAL A 20 -10.42 20.99 -42.20
C VAL A 20 -9.05 21.23 -41.51
N GLY A 21 -8.50 20.23 -40.82
CA GLY A 21 -7.17 20.27 -40.21
C GLY A 21 -7.04 21.26 -39.03
N ASP A 22 -5.81 21.68 -38.71
CA ASP A 22 -5.45 22.47 -37.51
C ASP A 22 -6.17 23.84 -37.37
N GLY A 23 -6.95 24.27 -38.37
CA GLY A 23 -7.74 25.51 -38.34
C GLY A 23 -9.20 25.36 -37.89
N GLY A 24 -9.71 24.12 -37.78
CA GLY A 24 -11.12 23.86 -37.47
C GLY A 24 -11.40 23.77 -35.97
N ALA A 25 -12.45 24.44 -35.49
CA ALA A 25 -12.85 24.42 -34.07
C ALA A 25 -13.22 23.01 -33.60
N PHE A 26 -13.82 22.19 -34.47
CA PHE A 26 -14.15 20.79 -34.18
C PHE A 26 -12.90 19.91 -34.06
N TYR A 27 -11.91 20.11 -34.94
CA TYR A 27 -10.66 19.36 -34.96
C TYR A 27 -9.82 19.61 -33.70
N ALA A 28 -9.71 20.87 -33.26
CA ALA A 28 -9.02 21.23 -32.02
C ALA A 28 -9.66 20.59 -30.77
N LEU A 29 -10.99 20.49 -30.74
CA LEU A 29 -11.75 19.81 -29.66
C LEU A 29 -11.55 18.30 -29.70
N ALA A 30 -11.62 17.68 -30.87
CA ALA A 30 -11.40 16.24 -31.04
C ALA A 30 -9.97 15.84 -30.65
N LYS A 31 -8.97 16.65 -31.02
CA LYS A 31 -7.57 16.47 -30.64
C LYS A 31 -7.38 16.58 -29.13
N LYS A 32 -7.97 17.59 -28.49
CA LYS A 32 -7.97 17.71 -27.02
C LYS A 32 -8.65 16.53 -26.33
N GLN A 33 -9.73 15.98 -26.89
CA GLN A 33 -10.38 14.78 -26.35
C GLN A 33 -9.49 13.54 -26.47
N GLN A 34 -8.78 13.38 -27.58
CA GLN A 34 -7.81 12.29 -27.74
C GLN A 34 -6.60 12.42 -26.80
N GLU A 35 -6.09 13.64 -26.59
CA GLU A 35 -5.00 13.90 -25.64
C GLU A 35 -5.43 13.65 -24.19
N MET A 36 -6.66 14.02 -23.81
CA MET A 36 -7.20 13.68 -22.48
C MET A 36 -7.40 12.17 -22.30
N ALA A 37 -7.92 11.46 -23.31
CA ALA A 37 -8.06 10.01 -23.26
C ALA A 37 -6.70 9.28 -23.19
N ALA A 38 -5.67 9.80 -23.86
CA ALA A 38 -4.31 9.28 -23.77
C ALA A 38 -3.71 9.49 -22.36
N ARG A 39 -3.91 10.67 -21.77
CA ARG A 39 -3.50 10.97 -20.38
C ARG A 39 -4.19 10.06 -19.37
N ASP A 40 -5.49 9.82 -19.53
CA ASP A 40 -6.24 8.90 -18.65
C ASP A 40 -5.72 7.45 -18.76
N GLY A 41 -5.35 7.02 -19.97
CA GLY A 41 -4.75 5.71 -20.22
C GLY A 41 -3.36 5.55 -19.58
N GLU A 42 -2.49 6.55 -19.71
CA GLU A 42 -1.17 6.56 -19.07
C GLU A 42 -1.28 6.60 -17.54
N MET A 43 -2.27 7.31 -17.00
CA MET A 43 -2.52 7.38 -15.57
C MET A 43 -3.03 6.06 -15.00
N MET A 44 -3.91 5.35 -15.71
CA MET A 44 -4.31 3.97 -15.34
C MET A 44 -3.14 2.98 -15.41
N ALA A 45 -2.27 3.09 -16.42
CA ALA A 45 -1.08 2.25 -16.52
C ALA A 45 -0.12 2.49 -15.35
N SER A 46 0.11 3.75 -14.96
CA SER A 46 0.96 4.10 -13.81
C SER A 46 0.37 3.64 -12.46
N ALA A 47 -0.96 3.69 -12.31
CA ALA A 47 -1.65 3.16 -11.12
C ALA A 47 -1.55 1.63 -11.03
N GLN A 48 -1.63 0.93 -12.16
CA GLN A 48 -1.46 -0.53 -12.21
C GLN A 48 -0.01 -0.93 -11.89
N GLN A 49 0.98 -0.15 -12.34
CA GLN A 49 2.39 -0.40 -12.10
C GLN A 49 2.77 -0.20 -10.62
N GLN A 50 2.24 0.84 -9.96
CA GLN A 50 2.37 1.03 -8.50
C GLN A 50 1.67 -0.06 -7.68
N SER A 51 0.57 -0.62 -8.18
CA SER A 51 -0.11 -1.75 -7.51
C SER A 51 0.74 -3.02 -7.50
N ASN A 52 1.52 -3.25 -8.56
CA ASN A 52 2.43 -4.41 -8.67
C ASN A 52 3.72 -4.21 -7.87
N GLU A 53 4.25 -2.98 -7.78
CA GLU A 53 5.43 -2.68 -6.95
C GLU A 53 5.14 -2.75 -5.44
N ALA A 54 3.92 -2.45 -4.99
CA ALA A 54 3.54 -2.53 -3.57
C ALA A 54 3.52 -3.96 -3.00
N VAL A 55 3.60 -4.99 -3.84
CA VAL A 55 3.75 -6.40 -3.42
C VAL A 55 5.23 -6.76 -3.19
N GLY A 56 6.17 -5.95 -3.69
CA GLY A 56 7.58 -6.02 -3.35
C GLY A 56 7.85 -5.23 -2.07
N VAL A 57 8.32 -5.89 -1.02
CA VAL A 57 8.67 -5.26 0.25
C VAL A 57 9.83 -4.26 0.03
N HIS A 58 9.49 -3.00 -0.25
CA HIS A 58 10.42 -1.88 -0.20
C HIS A 58 10.24 -1.12 1.12
N VAL A 59 11.10 -1.43 2.08
CA VAL A 59 11.42 -0.52 3.18
C VAL A 59 12.38 0.53 2.62
N GLY A 60 11.82 1.60 2.05
CA GLY A 60 12.58 2.70 1.45
C GLY A 60 11.83 4.02 1.64
N ALA A 61 12.58 5.03 2.07
CA ALA A 61 12.09 6.30 2.60
C ALA A 61 11.01 7.00 1.74
N ALA A 62 9.98 7.51 2.43
CA ALA A 62 8.89 8.28 1.86
C ALA A 62 9.39 9.58 1.18
N GLY A 63 9.59 9.52 -0.13
CA GLY A 63 9.75 10.70 -0.98
C GLY A 63 8.40 11.32 -1.30
N ASN A 64 8.16 12.54 -0.81
CA ASN A 64 6.95 13.31 -1.06
C ASN A 64 6.89 13.76 -2.54
N PRO A 65 5.85 13.45 -3.35
CA PRO A 65 5.74 13.99 -4.69
C PRO A 65 5.30 15.46 -4.62
N ARG A 66 6.27 16.37 -4.60
CA ARG A 66 6.05 17.82 -4.67
C ARG A 66 5.85 18.23 -6.12
N ARG A 67 4.60 18.52 -6.50
CA ARG A 67 4.22 19.10 -7.80
C ARG A 67 4.97 20.44 -8.00
N LYS A 68 5.90 20.49 -8.96
CA LYS A 68 6.71 21.69 -9.27
C LYS A 68 5.80 22.79 -9.81
N ARG A 69 5.76 23.91 -9.09
CA ARG A 69 5.09 25.16 -9.47
C ARG A 69 6.07 25.96 -10.33
N THR A 70 5.85 26.04 -11.65
CA THR A 70 6.65 26.84 -12.57
C THR A 70 6.22 28.31 -12.47
N LYS A 71 7.02 29.15 -11.80
CA LYS A 71 6.90 30.61 -11.92
C LYS A 71 8.01 31.12 -12.85
N SER A 72 7.57 31.63 -14.00
CA SER A 72 8.34 32.48 -14.91
C SER A 72 8.57 33.84 -14.26
N GLY A 73 9.78 34.41 -14.35
CA GLY A 73 10.10 35.73 -13.79
C GLY A 73 11.59 36.06 -13.71
N ASP A 74 12.08 36.66 -14.80
CA ASP A 74 13.39 37.20 -15.18
C ASP A 74 14.17 38.07 -14.15
N LYS A 75 15.52 37.89 -14.16
CA LYS A 75 16.65 38.86 -14.00
C LYS A 75 17.72 38.63 -12.90
N ASN A 76 18.91 38.25 -13.41
CA ASN A 76 20.29 38.59 -13.06
C ASN A 76 20.61 39.25 -11.70
N THR A 77 21.57 38.68 -10.96
CA THR A 77 22.91 39.27 -10.69
C THR A 77 23.82 38.17 -10.12
N ALA A 78 25.02 38.04 -10.69
CA ALA A 78 26.07 37.12 -10.24
C ALA A 78 26.90 37.78 -9.12
N THR A 79 27.28 37.02 -8.08
CA THR A 79 28.68 36.83 -7.60
C THR A 79 28.72 36.26 -6.16
N SER A 80 29.71 35.38 -5.98
CA SER A 80 30.38 34.87 -4.77
C SER A 80 29.60 33.98 -3.79
N SER A 81 29.76 32.67 -4.03
CA SER A 81 30.20 31.64 -3.08
C SER A 81 30.43 32.07 -1.62
N GLU A 82 29.48 31.74 -0.75
CA GLU A 82 29.72 31.29 0.62
C GLU A 82 28.76 30.11 0.88
N GLU A 83 29.32 29.00 1.34
CA GLU A 83 28.61 27.78 1.72
C GLU A 83 27.84 28.06 3.02
N GLU A 84 26.59 28.50 2.91
CA GLU A 84 25.63 28.42 4.01
C GLU A 84 24.92 27.07 3.92
N GLU A 85 25.20 26.21 4.89
CA GLU A 85 24.39 25.03 5.18
C GLU A 85 22.96 25.49 5.49
N GLU A 86 22.07 25.45 4.49
CA GLU A 86 20.64 25.54 4.73
C GLU A 86 20.21 24.31 5.54
N GLU A 87 20.20 24.45 6.87
CA GLU A 87 19.30 23.71 7.74
C GLU A 87 17.90 23.86 7.14
N LYS A 88 17.42 22.82 6.47
CA LYS A 88 16.00 22.69 6.15
C LYS A 88 15.27 22.60 7.47
N GLU A 89 14.84 23.75 7.99
CA GLU A 89 13.76 23.81 8.97
C GLU A 89 12.61 22.99 8.41
N GLU A 90 12.39 21.81 8.98
CA GLU A 90 11.14 21.09 8.83
C GLU A 90 10.04 22.02 9.32
N GLU A 91 9.36 22.68 8.38
CA GLU A 91 8.11 23.38 8.63
C GLU A 91 7.18 22.37 9.32
N LYS A 92 7.01 22.52 10.63
CA LYS A 92 6.19 21.64 11.46
C LYS A 92 4.73 21.78 11.03
N LEU A 93 4.33 21.03 10.01
CA LEU A 93 2.93 20.92 9.61
C LEU A 93 2.12 20.43 10.82
N PRO A 94 1.08 21.15 11.25
CA PRO A 94 0.39 20.88 12.50
C PRO A 94 -0.35 19.54 12.44
N ASP A 95 -0.08 18.68 13.43
CA ASP A 95 -0.87 17.60 14.05
C ASP A 95 -1.95 16.82 13.24
N TYR A 96 -1.86 16.76 11.90
CA TYR A 96 -2.85 16.09 11.07
C TYR A 96 -2.78 14.56 11.24
N LYS A 97 -1.58 14.00 11.46
CA LYS A 97 -1.39 12.56 11.75
C LYS A 97 -2.14 12.15 13.01
N LYS A 98 -2.03 12.95 14.09
CA LYS A 98 -2.76 12.70 15.34
C LYS A 98 -4.26 12.93 15.19
N ARG A 99 -4.70 13.88 14.35
CA ARG A 99 -6.11 14.12 14.05
C ARG A 99 -6.73 12.98 13.24
N ILE A 100 -6.00 12.38 12.30
CA ILE A 100 -6.42 11.18 11.56
C ILE A 100 -6.50 9.96 12.50
N ILE A 101 -5.49 9.76 13.35
CA ILE A 101 -5.48 8.70 14.37
C ILE A 101 -6.61 8.92 15.41
N ALA A 102 -6.93 10.17 15.77
CA ALA A 102 -8.04 10.49 16.66
C ALA A 102 -9.41 10.18 16.03
N MET A 103 -9.58 10.37 14.71
CA MET A 103 -10.78 9.94 13.97
C MET A 103 -10.91 8.41 13.86
N GLN A 104 -9.79 7.69 13.98
CA GLN A 104 -9.73 6.23 13.99
C GLN A 104 -10.12 5.61 15.35
N LYS A 105 -10.19 6.40 16.44
CA LYS A 105 -10.54 5.90 17.80
C LYS A 105 -11.82 5.07 17.85
N GLY A 106 -12.82 5.42 17.03
CA GLY A 106 -14.09 4.68 16.97
C GLY A 106 -14.01 3.28 16.35
N SER A 107 -12.90 2.87 15.71
CA SER A 107 -12.72 1.50 15.20
C SER A 107 -11.44 0.82 15.70
N LEU A 108 -10.76 1.38 16.71
CA LEU A 108 -9.60 0.75 17.33
C LEU A 108 -9.93 -0.62 17.91
N TRP A 109 -11.17 -0.86 18.29
CA TRP A 109 -11.60 -2.14 18.83
C TRP A 109 -11.51 -3.28 17.79
N CYS A 110 -11.90 -3.01 16.53
CA CYS A 110 -11.72 -3.99 15.44
C CYS A 110 -10.24 -4.24 15.14
N PHE A 111 -9.39 -3.21 15.25
CA PHE A 111 -7.95 -3.34 15.04
C PHE A 111 -7.30 -4.14 16.18
N GLY A 112 -7.74 -3.95 17.42
CA GLY A 112 -7.28 -4.73 18.57
C GLY A 112 -7.66 -6.20 18.47
N ILE A 113 -8.88 -6.51 18.01
CA ILE A 113 -9.30 -7.89 17.74
C ILE A 113 -8.49 -8.51 16.61
N GLY A 114 -8.31 -7.78 15.50
CA GLY A 114 -7.43 -8.22 14.41
C GLY A 114 -6.02 -8.53 14.93
N PHE A 115 -5.44 -7.66 15.75
CA PHE A 115 -4.12 -7.88 16.34
C PHE A 115 -4.05 -9.17 17.19
N LEU A 116 -5.08 -9.50 17.97
CA LEU A 116 -5.12 -10.76 18.73
C LEU A 116 -5.10 -11.99 17.81
N PHE A 117 -5.85 -11.97 16.71
CA PHE A 117 -5.83 -13.04 15.71
C PHE A 117 -4.51 -13.06 14.91
N ALA A 118 -3.91 -11.91 14.65
CA ALA A 118 -2.57 -11.80 14.05
C ALA A 118 -1.50 -12.45 14.93
N VAL A 119 -1.59 -12.27 16.25
CA VAL A 119 -0.70 -12.95 17.21
C VAL A 119 -0.89 -14.47 17.15
N GLY A 120 -2.13 -14.94 17.13
CA GLY A 120 -2.44 -16.36 16.98
C GLY A 120 -1.88 -16.96 15.69
N SER A 121 -2.07 -16.28 14.55
CA SER A 121 -1.57 -16.74 13.26
C SER A 121 -0.04 -16.65 13.14
N GLY A 122 0.59 -15.64 13.74
CA GLY A 122 2.05 -15.53 13.83
C GLY A 122 2.69 -16.55 14.77
N GLY A 123 1.91 -17.15 15.67
CA GLY A 123 2.33 -18.21 16.60
C GLY A 123 2.29 -19.63 16.02
N ILE A 124 1.67 -19.84 14.86
CA ILE A 124 1.56 -21.16 14.19
C ILE A 124 2.92 -21.88 14.07
N PRO A 125 4.04 -21.21 13.74
CA PRO A 125 5.33 -21.89 13.62
C PRO A 125 5.85 -22.50 14.93
N LEU A 126 5.48 -21.96 16.11
CA LEU A 126 5.83 -22.58 17.39
C LEU A 126 5.21 -23.96 17.52
N PHE A 127 3.92 -24.04 17.22
CA PHE A 127 3.18 -25.29 17.30
C PHE A 127 3.77 -26.32 16.34
N ALA A 128 4.07 -25.93 15.11
CA ALA A 128 4.72 -26.83 14.16
C ALA A 128 6.09 -27.32 14.64
N PHE A 129 6.93 -26.43 15.15
CA PHE A 129 8.28 -26.79 15.59
C PHE A 129 8.30 -27.75 16.79
N VAL A 130 7.38 -27.60 17.74
CA VAL A 130 7.33 -28.48 18.92
C VAL A 130 6.76 -29.86 18.58
N ASN A 131 5.71 -29.93 17.76
CA ASN A 131 4.98 -31.17 17.52
C ASN A 131 5.63 -32.06 16.43
N ILE A 132 6.38 -31.49 15.46
CA ILE A 132 7.03 -32.28 14.39
C ILE A 132 8.09 -33.26 14.93
N PRO A 133 9.00 -32.89 15.85
CA PRO A 133 9.97 -33.81 16.44
C PRO A 133 9.31 -34.95 17.22
N GLU A 134 8.22 -34.70 17.93
CA GLU A 134 7.47 -35.72 18.68
C GLU A 134 6.79 -36.72 17.73
N LEU A 135 6.19 -36.23 16.65
CA LEU A 135 5.65 -37.08 15.59
C LEU A 135 6.75 -37.93 14.94
N PHE A 136 7.92 -37.33 14.66
CA PHE A 136 9.06 -38.07 14.12
C PHE A 136 9.57 -39.12 15.10
N ALA A 137 9.66 -38.81 16.40
CA ALA A 137 10.07 -39.75 17.44
C ALA A 137 9.11 -40.94 17.59
N ALA A 138 7.80 -40.70 17.48
CA ALA A 138 6.78 -41.76 17.51
C ALA A 138 6.94 -42.76 16.34
N MET A 139 7.53 -42.36 15.21
CA MET A 139 7.81 -43.25 14.07
C MET A 139 8.96 -44.24 14.32
N PHE A 140 9.87 -43.95 15.25
CA PHE A 140 11.04 -44.81 15.54
C PHE A 140 10.84 -45.76 16.72
N GLN A 141 9.64 -45.82 17.30
CA GLN A 141 9.34 -46.77 18.37
C GLN A 141 9.27 -48.21 17.84
N LEU A 142 9.75 -49.16 18.65
CA LEU A 142 9.95 -50.56 18.26
C LEU A 142 8.67 -51.43 18.37
N SER A 143 7.60 -50.91 18.98
CA SER A 143 6.34 -51.63 19.26
C SER A 143 5.23 -51.25 18.28
N ALA A 144 4.74 -52.21 17.48
CA ALA A 144 3.80 -51.94 16.38
C ALA A 144 2.40 -51.47 16.81
N SER A 145 1.91 -51.88 18.00
CA SER A 145 0.60 -51.45 18.51
C SER A 145 0.63 -50.02 19.07
N ASP A 146 1.72 -49.66 19.74
CA ASP A 146 1.87 -48.37 20.41
C ASP A 146 2.12 -47.25 19.40
N VAL A 147 2.94 -47.52 18.38
CA VAL A 147 3.17 -46.61 17.25
C VAL A 147 1.85 -46.19 16.59
N ARG A 148 0.92 -47.13 16.37
CA ARG A 148 -0.34 -46.82 15.68
C ARG A 148 -1.23 -45.87 16.49
N ASN A 149 -1.36 -46.11 17.81
CA ASN A 149 -2.19 -45.26 18.66
C ASN A 149 -1.57 -43.88 18.88
N ASP A 150 -0.26 -43.81 19.13
CA ASP A 150 0.45 -42.54 19.32
C ASP A 150 0.44 -41.71 18.04
N THR A 151 0.68 -42.33 16.89
CA THR A 151 0.62 -41.64 15.58
C THR A 151 -0.77 -41.11 15.27
N LEU A 152 -1.82 -41.89 15.57
CA LEU A 152 -3.21 -41.44 15.37
C LEU A 152 -3.55 -40.26 16.28
N LEU A 153 -3.07 -40.27 17.53
CA LEU A 153 -3.26 -39.17 18.48
C LEU A 153 -2.55 -37.90 17.95
N TRP A 154 -1.27 -37.98 17.61
CA TRP A 154 -0.50 -36.84 17.09
C TRP A 154 -1.03 -36.32 15.75
N SER A 155 -1.43 -37.21 14.85
CA SER A 155 -2.06 -36.84 13.57
C SER A 155 -3.38 -36.09 13.78
N SER A 156 -4.21 -36.53 14.74
CA SER A 156 -5.45 -35.83 15.07
C SER A 156 -5.23 -34.42 15.65
N ILE A 157 -4.19 -34.23 16.47
CA ILE A 157 -3.79 -32.93 17.01
C ILE A 157 -3.35 -31.99 15.88
N MET A 158 -2.50 -32.47 14.96
CA MET A 158 -2.05 -31.68 13.81
C MET A 158 -3.20 -31.25 12.90
N LEU A 159 -4.18 -32.13 12.70
CA LEU A 159 -5.38 -31.81 11.92
C LEU A 159 -6.21 -30.72 12.61
N GLY A 160 -6.34 -30.78 13.95
CA GLY A 160 -6.98 -29.73 14.74
C GLY A 160 -6.26 -28.38 14.64
N ILE A 161 -4.92 -28.37 14.74
CA ILE A 161 -4.11 -27.15 14.61
C ILE A 161 -4.21 -26.57 13.19
N CYS A 162 -4.24 -27.41 12.16
CA CYS A 162 -4.43 -26.96 10.78
C CYS A 162 -5.80 -26.25 10.60
N GLY A 163 -6.87 -26.84 11.13
CA GLY A 163 -8.20 -26.20 11.12
C GLY A 163 -8.22 -24.86 11.86
N LEU A 164 -7.60 -24.79 13.03
CA LEU A 164 -7.47 -23.54 13.80
C LEU A 164 -6.61 -22.50 13.06
N SER A 165 -5.57 -22.92 12.35
CA SER A 165 -4.69 -22.06 11.57
C SER A 165 -5.44 -21.39 10.43
N ILE A 166 -6.26 -22.15 9.69
CA ILE A 166 -7.12 -21.60 8.62
C ILE A 166 -8.12 -20.59 9.21
N CYS A 167 -8.74 -20.93 10.35
CA CYS A 167 -9.68 -20.05 11.03
C CYS A 167 -9.01 -18.74 11.49
N THR A 168 -7.87 -18.80 12.16
CA THR A 168 -7.15 -17.60 12.61
C THR A 168 -6.63 -16.76 11.43
N PHE A 169 -6.13 -17.40 10.37
CA PHE A 169 -5.66 -16.71 9.17
C PHE A 169 -6.77 -15.92 8.48
N THR A 170 -7.94 -16.56 8.32
CA THR A 170 -9.11 -15.94 7.69
C THR A 170 -9.71 -14.85 8.57
N LEU A 171 -9.86 -15.08 9.87
CA LEU A 171 -10.39 -14.08 10.79
C LEU A 171 -9.49 -12.85 10.86
N ASP A 172 -8.18 -13.03 10.99
CA ASP A 172 -7.20 -11.94 10.98
C ASP A 172 -7.36 -11.06 9.72
N ALA A 173 -7.37 -11.68 8.53
CA ALA A 173 -7.56 -10.97 7.27
C ALA A 173 -8.91 -10.23 7.18
N LEU A 174 -10.00 -10.86 7.65
CA LEU A 174 -11.32 -10.26 7.64
C LEU A 174 -11.42 -9.04 8.59
N PHE A 175 -10.89 -9.15 9.81
CA PHE A 175 -10.95 -8.06 10.79
C PHE A 175 -10.13 -6.85 10.34
N PHE A 176 -8.92 -7.07 9.80
CA PHE A 176 -8.12 -5.99 9.22
C PHE A 176 -8.77 -5.39 7.98
N GLY A 177 -9.35 -6.20 7.09
CA GLY A 177 -10.09 -5.72 5.92
C GLY A 177 -11.30 -4.86 6.29
N ILE A 178 -12.09 -5.28 7.28
CA ILE A 178 -13.23 -4.50 7.78
C ILE A 178 -12.76 -3.19 8.41
N ALA A 179 -11.67 -3.22 9.18
CA ALA A 179 -11.09 -2.03 9.78
C ALA A 179 -10.60 -1.03 8.72
N ALA A 180 -9.93 -1.52 7.67
CA ALA A 180 -9.47 -0.71 6.55
C ALA A 180 -10.65 -0.04 5.81
N ASN A 181 -11.68 -0.83 5.45
CA ASN A 181 -12.87 -0.31 4.77
C ASN A 181 -13.60 0.77 5.57
N ARG A 182 -13.68 0.61 6.90
CA ARG A 182 -14.29 1.62 7.78
C ARG A 182 -13.47 2.90 7.84
N LEU A 183 -12.14 2.80 7.87
CA LEU A 183 -11.25 3.97 7.88
C LEU A 183 -11.36 4.73 6.55
N THR A 184 -11.22 4.04 5.42
CA THR A 184 -11.38 4.57 4.07
C THR A 184 -12.74 5.26 3.89
N GLY A 185 -13.82 4.61 4.34
CA GLY A 185 -15.17 5.18 4.25
C GLY A 185 -15.35 6.48 5.05
N LYS A 186 -14.75 6.57 6.25
CA LYS A 186 -14.75 7.82 7.03
C LYS A 186 -13.93 8.91 6.36
N LEU A 187 -12.79 8.55 5.78
CA LEU A 187 -11.90 9.49 5.11
C LEU A 187 -12.56 10.12 3.88
N ARG A 188 -13.21 9.30 3.03
CA ARG A 188 -14.00 9.80 1.88
C ARG A 188 -15.08 10.77 2.32
N LYS A 189 -15.85 10.42 3.37
CA LYS A 189 -16.92 11.28 3.88
C LYS A 189 -16.39 12.63 4.40
N HIS A 190 -15.31 12.61 5.17
CA HIS A 190 -14.72 13.84 5.70
C HIS A 190 -14.13 14.72 4.59
N ALA A 191 -13.46 14.13 3.61
CA ALA A 191 -12.89 14.88 2.49
C ALA A 191 -13.98 15.52 1.63
N MET A 192 -15.04 14.78 1.27
CA MET A 192 -16.19 15.33 0.55
C MET A 192 -16.86 16.47 1.34
N GLN A 193 -17.02 16.31 2.66
CA GLN A 193 -17.58 17.35 3.50
C GLN A 193 -16.68 18.61 3.55
N ALA A 194 -15.36 18.44 3.49
CA ALA A 194 -14.42 19.56 3.43
C ALA A 194 -14.52 20.31 2.10
N PHE A 195 -14.59 19.59 0.97
CA PHE A 195 -14.76 20.19 -0.35
C PHE A 195 -16.07 20.98 -0.47
N LEU A 196 -17.17 20.46 0.07
CA LEU A 196 -18.47 21.17 0.06
C LEU A 196 -18.51 22.44 0.92
N ARG A 197 -17.52 22.65 1.79
CA ARG A 197 -17.42 23.85 2.65
C ARG A 197 -16.56 24.95 2.02
N GLN A 198 -16.00 24.71 0.84
CA GLN A 198 -15.06 25.60 0.18
C GLN A 198 -15.79 26.63 -0.69
N ASP A 199 -15.25 27.85 -0.78
CA ASP A 199 -15.88 28.96 -1.51
C ASP A 199 -15.90 28.73 -3.03
N MET A 200 -16.87 29.29 -3.75
CA MET A 200 -16.99 29.14 -5.22
C MET A 200 -15.72 29.58 -5.97
N GLY A 201 -15.00 30.60 -5.48
CA GLY A 201 -13.75 31.06 -6.10
C GLY A 201 -12.60 30.04 -6.04
N PHE A 202 -12.68 29.02 -5.17
CA PHE A 202 -11.71 27.93 -5.17
C PHE A 202 -11.89 27.00 -6.37
N PHE A 203 -13.13 26.77 -6.79
CA PHE A 203 -13.47 25.88 -7.91
C PHE A 203 -13.30 26.52 -9.28
N ASP A 204 -13.02 27.83 -9.33
CA ASP A 204 -12.81 28.61 -10.55
C ASP A 204 -11.34 28.56 -11.03
N GLU A 205 -10.43 28.05 -10.20
CA GLU A 205 -9.04 27.80 -10.57
C GLU A 205 -8.93 26.55 -11.47
N ASP A 206 -8.19 26.64 -12.57
CA ASP A 206 -8.01 25.55 -13.55
C ASP A 206 -7.52 24.24 -12.89
N ASP A 207 -6.74 24.35 -11.80
CA ASP A 207 -6.19 23.22 -11.04
C ASP A 207 -7.16 22.58 -10.02
N ASN A 208 -8.32 23.21 -9.76
CA ASN A 208 -9.28 22.80 -8.72
C ASN A 208 -10.66 22.45 -9.29
N SER A 209 -10.72 22.08 -10.57
CA SER A 209 -11.94 21.55 -11.18
C SER A 209 -12.52 20.40 -10.34
N ALA A 210 -13.84 20.32 -10.28
CA ALA A 210 -14.54 19.28 -9.50
C ALA A 210 -14.12 17.85 -9.90
N SER A 211 -13.80 17.64 -11.18
CA SER A 211 -13.30 16.37 -11.71
C SER A 211 -11.90 16.03 -11.18
N ASP A 212 -10.98 17.00 -11.22
CA ASP A 212 -9.60 16.83 -10.77
C ASP A 212 -9.52 16.56 -9.27
N LEU A 213 -10.35 17.26 -8.49
CA LEU A 213 -10.41 17.08 -7.04
C LEU A 213 -10.98 15.73 -6.64
N MET A 214 -11.97 15.23 -7.38
CA MET A 214 -12.52 13.88 -7.18
C MET A 214 -11.50 12.79 -7.56
N MET A 215 -10.77 13.00 -8.66
CA MET A 215 -9.70 12.10 -9.09
C MET A 215 -8.58 12.04 -8.05
N PHE A 216 -8.12 13.21 -7.60
CA PHE A 216 -7.13 13.33 -6.53
C PHE A 216 -7.61 12.65 -5.24
N LEU A 217 -8.86 12.87 -4.83
CA LEU A 217 -9.41 12.22 -3.64
C LEU A 217 -9.43 10.69 -3.81
N SER A 218 -9.86 10.20 -4.97
CA SER A 218 -9.90 8.76 -5.26
C SER A 218 -8.50 8.15 -5.18
N GLU A 219 -7.51 8.80 -5.80
CA GLU A 219 -6.11 8.37 -5.77
C GLU A 219 -5.57 8.32 -4.34
N LYS A 220 -5.70 9.42 -3.58
CA LYS A 220 -5.18 9.49 -2.20
C LYS A 220 -5.86 8.51 -1.27
N VAL A 221 -7.17 8.33 -1.41
CA VAL A 221 -7.91 7.36 -0.59
C VAL A 221 -7.52 5.93 -0.96
N THR A 222 -7.36 5.61 -2.25
CA THR A 222 -6.95 4.27 -2.70
C THR A 222 -5.54 3.94 -2.21
N LEU A 223 -4.63 4.92 -2.22
CA LEU A 223 -3.29 4.76 -1.65
C LEU A 223 -3.36 4.45 -0.14
N ILE A 224 -4.17 5.18 0.62
CA ILE A 224 -4.35 4.94 2.06
C ILE A 224 -5.03 3.58 2.34
N GLU A 225 -5.99 3.20 1.50
CA GLU A 225 -6.67 1.91 1.55
C GLU A 225 -5.69 0.76 1.30
N ASN A 226 -4.80 0.88 0.31
CA ASN A 226 -3.77 -0.10 0.03
C ASN A 226 -2.74 -0.21 1.17
N LEU A 227 -2.28 0.93 1.69
CA LEU A 227 -1.35 0.97 2.82
C LEU A 227 -1.95 0.34 4.08
N THR A 228 -3.23 0.64 4.37
CA THR A 228 -3.88 0.18 5.61
C THR A 228 -4.42 -1.25 5.50
N GLY A 229 -5.07 -1.60 4.40
CA GLY A 229 -5.72 -2.90 4.20
C GLY A 229 -4.79 -3.96 3.62
N GLY A 230 -3.97 -3.58 2.63
CA GLY A 230 -3.07 -4.50 1.94
C GLY A 230 -1.75 -4.73 2.66
N SER A 231 -1.16 -3.68 3.23
CA SER A 231 0.22 -3.74 3.77
C SER A 231 0.28 -3.93 5.29
N MET A 232 -0.59 -3.28 6.09
CA MET A 232 -0.47 -3.36 7.56
C MET A 232 -0.69 -4.77 8.12
N GLN A 233 -1.67 -5.53 7.60
CA GLN A 233 -1.95 -6.89 8.06
C GLN A 233 -0.75 -7.84 7.91
N PRO A 234 -0.13 -8.00 6.72
CA PRO A 234 1.04 -8.87 6.59
C PRO A 234 2.26 -8.36 7.37
N ILE A 235 2.45 -7.04 7.51
CA ILE A 235 3.55 -6.48 8.32
C ILE A 235 3.43 -6.89 9.79
N ILE A 236 2.24 -6.73 10.39
CA ILE A 236 2.00 -7.08 11.79
C ILE A 236 2.18 -8.59 12.02
N ARG A 237 1.69 -9.42 11.09
CA ARG A 237 1.92 -10.86 11.13
C ARG A 237 3.41 -11.20 11.04
N LEU A 238 4.16 -10.54 10.16
CA LEU A 238 5.59 -10.76 10.00
C LEU A 238 6.35 -10.41 11.29
N ILE A 239 6.01 -9.29 11.93
CA ILE A 239 6.61 -8.89 13.21
C ILE A 239 6.31 -9.92 14.29
N THR A 240 5.06 -10.35 14.41
CA THR A 240 4.69 -11.39 15.38
C THR A 240 5.45 -12.69 15.09
N CYS A 241 5.47 -13.15 13.85
CA CYS A 241 6.21 -14.34 13.44
C CYS A 241 7.71 -14.22 13.75
N LEU A 242 8.31 -13.06 13.51
CA LEU A 242 9.72 -12.81 13.82
C LEU A 242 9.98 -12.90 15.33
N CYS A 243 9.15 -12.26 16.15
CA CYS A 243 9.24 -12.36 17.61
C CYS A 243 9.11 -13.80 18.08
N THR A 244 8.12 -14.52 17.56
CA THR A 244 7.86 -15.93 17.82
C THR A 244 9.08 -16.80 17.49
N MET A 245 9.70 -16.61 16.32
CA MET A 245 10.88 -17.36 15.90
C MET A 245 12.10 -17.07 16.76
N ILE A 246 12.30 -15.81 17.14
CA ILE A 246 13.40 -15.43 18.04
C ILE A 246 13.24 -16.14 19.37
N VAL A 247 12.04 -16.10 19.97
CA VAL A 247 11.75 -16.79 21.24
C VAL A 247 11.98 -18.30 21.12
N LEU A 248 11.53 -18.92 20.03
CA LEU A 248 11.70 -20.35 19.77
C LEU A 248 13.18 -20.75 19.78
N VAL A 249 14.00 -20.01 19.03
CA VAL A 249 15.44 -20.25 18.91
C VAL A 249 16.16 -20.15 20.26
N PHE A 250 15.79 -19.17 21.09
CA PHE A 250 16.40 -18.99 22.41
C PHE A 250 15.98 -20.06 23.43
N VAL A 251 14.74 -20.55 23.35
CA VAL A 251 14.20 -21.51 24.33
C VAL A 251 14.55 -22.96 23.98
N TYR A 252 14.38 -23.35 22.71
CA TYR A 252 14.50 -24.75 22.29
C TYR A 252 15.74 -25.03 21.43
N GLY A 253 16.33 -24.00 20.81
CA GLY A 253 17.44 -24.17 19.89
C GLY A 253 18.82 -24.09 20.55
N PRO A 254 19.85 -24.75 19.99
CA PRO A 254 21.21 -24.36 20.25
C PRO A 254 21.41 -22.93 19.74
N TRP A 255 21.75 -22.01 20.65
CA TRP A 255 21.93 -20.58 20.37
C TRP A 255 22.85 -20.28 19.16
N GLN A 256 23.76 -21.19 18.84
CA GLN A 256 24.65 -21.14 17.68
C GLN A 256 23.90 -21.22 16.34
N LEU A 257 22.89 -22.08 16.22
CA LEU A 257 22.09 -22.24 14.99
C LEU A 257 21.21 -21.01 14.76
N GLY A 258 20.71 -20.43 15.85
CA GLY A 258 19.96 -19.18 15.86
C GLY A 258 20.74 -17.99 15.34
N LEU A 259 21.93 -17.77 15.89
CA LEU A 259 22.84 -16.71 15.45
C LEU A 259 23.23 -16.85 13.98
N ALA A 260 23.48 -18.07 13.51
CA ALA A 260 23.78 -18.32 12.10
C ALA A 260 22.63 -17.90 11.18
N LEU A 261 21.38 -18.25 11.52
CA LEU A 261 20.18 -17.83 10.79
C LEU A 261 19.98 -16.31 10.83
N PHE A 262 20.24 -15.68 11.97
CA PHE A 262 20.09 -14.23 12.13
C PHE A 262 21.08 -13.44 11.26
N VAL A 263 22.26 -13.99 10.98
CA VAL A 263 23.23 -13.40 10.04
C VAL A 263 22.88 -13.73 8.59
N ALA A 264 22.37 -14.93 8.31
CA ALA A 264 22.03 -15.35 6.95
C ALA A 264 20.82 -14.59 6.37
N LEU A 265 19.79 -14.31 7.18
CA LEU A 265 18.58 -13.61 6.73
C LEU A 265 18.85 -12.21 6.12
N PRO A 266 19.56 -11.27 6.80
CA PRO A 266 19.85 -9.97 6.23
C PRO A 266 20.83 -10.05 5.06
N MET A 267 21.74 -11.04 5.03
CA MET A 267 22.61 -11.26 3.88
C MET A 267 21.80 -11.60 2.62
N ILE A 268 20.81 -12.49 2.74
CA ILE A 268 19.93 -12.87 1.61
C ILE A 268 19.14 -11.65 1.12
N VAL A 269 18.54 -10.87 2.04
CA VAL A 269 17.79 -9.66 1.67
C VAL A 269 18.69 -8.62 1.01
N GLY A 270 19.92 -8.43 1.51
CA GLY A 270 20.91 -7.54 0.92
C GLY A 270 21.30 -7.94 -0.51
N VAL A 271 21.46 -9.24 -0.77
CA VAL A 271 21.74 -9.74 -2.14
C VAL A 271 20.53 -9.53 -3.05
N MET A 272 19.31 -9.80 -2.58
CA MET A 272 18.10 -9.62 -3.40
C MET A 272 17.85 -8.16 -3.78
N THR A 273 18.05 -7.23 -2.85
CA THR A 273 17.92 -5.78 -3.11
C THR A 273 19.00 -5.28 -4.07
N ALA A 274 20.24 -5.75 -3.92
CA ALA A 274 21.31 -5.45 -4.86
C ALA A 274 21.00 -5.97 -6.28
N LEU A 275 20.44 -7.18 -6.41
CA LEU A 275 20.03 -7.74 -7.70
C LEU A 275 18.90 -6.93 -8.35
N MET A 276 17.88 -6.51 -7.58
CA MET A 276 16.80 -5.65 -8.08
C MET A 276 17.35 -4.31 -8.58
N ASN A 277 18.28 -3.69 -7.85
CA ASN A 277 18.89 -2.42 -8.23
C ASN A 277 19.80 -2.51 -9.47
N VAL A 278 20.25 -3.72 -9.82
CA VAL A 278 21.03 -3.97 -11.05
C VAL A 278 20.11 -4.27 -12.24
N ILE A 279 18.95 -4.88 -12.01
CA ILE A 279 17.97 -5.22 -13.05
C ILE A 279 17.09 -4.02 -13.45
N VAL A 280 16.80 -3.11 -12.51
CA VAL A 280 16.03 -1.88 -12.76
C VAL A 280 17.02 -0.70 -12.83
N PRO A 281 17.45 -0.27 -14.03
CA PRO A 281 18.32 0.90 -14.18
C PRO A 281 17.61 2.22 -13.91
#